data_AF-A0A1X7HBJ8-F1
#
_entry.id   AF-A0A1X7HBJ8-F1
#
_cell.length_a   1.000
_cell.length_b   1.000
_cell.length_c   1.000
_cell.angle_alpha   90.00
_cell.angle_beta   90.00
_cell.angle_gamma   90.00
#
_symmetry.space_group_name_H-M   'P 1'
#
loop_
_entity.id
_entity.type
_entity.pdbx_description
1 polymer ?
#
loop_
_entity_poly.entity_id
_entity_poly.type
_entity_poly.pdbx_seq_one_letter_code
_entity_poly.pdbx_strand_id
1 'polypeptide(L)'
;MSIVTLDEAKAHLRVDGADEDADIALKLAAAEDAAVQHLNRSVPWTDADGIEVPVPPSVKVAVLVILGDLYAVREGAIIGATHAVNPTVERLLAPYRRITFA
;
A
#
# COMPACT_ATOMS: atom_id res chain seq x y z
N MET A 1 -0.11 13.35 2.20
CA MET A 1 -0.19 12.77 3.56
C MET A 1 -0.06 11.28 3.38
N SER A 2 0.94 10.65 4.00
CA SER A 2 1.19 9.21 3.83
C SER A 2 0.20 8.40 4.66
N ILE A 3 -0.27 7.28 4.12
CA ILE A 3 -1.08 6.30 4.85
C ILE A 3 -0.22 5.61 5.91
N VAL A 4 1.05 5.35 5.59
CA VAL A 4 2.03 4.66 6.46
C VAL A 4 3.28 5.51 6.57
N THR A 5 3.92 5.58 7.74
CA THR A 5 5.18 6.32 7.88
C THR A 5 6.37 5.53 7.35
N LEU A 6 7.48 6.22 7.02
CA LEU A 6 8.71 5.54 6.60
C LEU A 6 9.24 4.57 7.67
N ASP A 7 9.11 4.92 8.95
CA ASP A 7 9.52 4.05 10.06
C ASP A 7 8.64 2.80 10.17
N GLU A 8 7.32 2.93 10.01
CA GLU A 8 6.39 1.79 9.97
C GLU A 8 6.70 0.86 8.77
N ALA A 9 7.01 1.45 7.62
CA ALA A 9 7.41 0.74 6.41
C ALA A 9 8.72 -0.04 6.62
N LYS A 10 9.75 0.59 7.18
CA LYS A 10 11.03 -0.07 7.47
C LYS A 10 10.90 -1.17 8.51
N ALA A 11 10.10 -0.95 9.55
CA ALA A 11 9.80 -1.98 10.54
C ALA A 11 9.12 -3.21 9.90
N HIS A 12 8.22 -3.00 8.93
CA HIS A 12 7.61 -4.09 8.16
C HIS A 12 8.63 -4.84 7.29
N LEU A 13 9.52 -4.11 6.61
CA LEU A 13 10.56 -4.66 5.74
C LEU A 13 11.76 -5.26 6.50
N ARG A 14 11.84 -5.03 7.82
CA ARG A 14 12.98 -5.40 8.68
C ARG A 14 14.29 -4.76 8.20
N VAL A 15 14.22 -3.50 7.80
CA VAL A 15 15.37 -2.71 7.37
C VAL A 15 15.84 -1.84 8.53
N ASP A 16 17.09 -2.04 8.92
CA ASP A 16 17.80 -1.20 9.87
C ASP A 16 18.68 -0.18 9.11
N GLY A 17 18.86 1.02 9.65
CA GLY A 17 19.67 2.07 9.01
C GLY A 17 18.89 2.92 8.01
N ALA A 18 19.58 3.73 7.19
CA ALA A 18 18.95 4.74 6.33
C ALA A 18 19.36 4.68 4.85
N ASP A 19 20.22 3.73 4.46
CA ASP A 19 20.81 3.67 3.12
C ASP A 19 19.75 3.43 2.02
N GLU A 20 18.66 2.75 2.39
CA GLU A 20 17.57 2.39 1.48
C GLU A 20 16.34 3.30 1.59
N ASP A 21 16.39 4.33 2.45
CA ASP A 21 15.23 5.19 2.77
C ASP A 21 14.62 5.84 1.52
N ALA A 22 15.46 6.27 0.57
CA ALA A 22 14.99 6.89 -0.67
C ALA A 22 14.22 5.90 -1.58
N ASP A 23 14.69 4.66 -1.69
CA ASP A 23 14.04 3.61 -2.47
C ASP A 23 12.75 3.12 -1.79
N ILE A 24 12.79 2.92 -0.47
CA ILE A 24 11.64 2.52 0.33
C ILE A 24 10.55 3.61 0.26
N ALA A 25 10.92 4.89 0.36
CA ALA A 25 9.96 6.00 0.24
C ALA A 25 9.28 6.03 -1.13
N LEU A 26 10.03 5.79 -2.22
CA LEU A 26 9.47 5.73 -3.57
C LEU A 26 8.50 4.55 -3.73
N LYS A 27 8.89 3.36 -3.28
CA LYS A 27 8.03 2.17 -3.34
C LYS A 27 6.80 2.29 -2.45
N LEU A 28 6.94 2.94 -1.30
CA LEU A 28 5.82 3.23 -0.41
C LEU A 28 4.80 4.15 -1.09
N ALA A 29 5.26 5.21 -1.76
CA ALA A 29 4.39 6.08 -2.54
C ALA A 29 3.65 5.31 -3.65
N ALA A 30 4.34 4.40 -4.35
CA ALA A 30 3.71 3.55 -5.36
C ALA A 30 2.69 2.56 -4.76
N ALA A 31 2.97 2.00 -3.58
CA ALA A 31 2.05 1.11 -2.87
C ALA A 31 0.78 1.85 -2.40
N GLU A 32 0.93 3.09 -1.92
CA GLU A 32 -0.20 3.95 -1.55
C GLU A 32 -1.05 4.32 -2.76
N ASP A 33 -0.43 4.70 -3.88
CA ASP A 33 -1.11 5.00 -5.14
C ASP A 33 -1.91 3.79 -5.65
N ALA A 34 -1.31 2.59 -5.64
CA ALA A 34 -1.99 1.36 -6.03
C ALA A 34 -3.23 1.08 -5.15
N ALA A 35 -3.13 1.30 -3.83
CA ALA A 35 -4.26 1.16 -2.92
C ALA A 35 -5.36 2.21 -3.21
N VAL A 36 -5.00 3.47 -3.43
CA VAL A 36 -5.94 4.56 -3.77
C VAL A 36 -6.70 4.26 -5.06
N GLN A 37 -5.99 3.81 -6.10
CA GLN A 37 -6.60 3.43 -7.37
C GLN A 37 -7.55 2.24 -7.20
N HIS A 38 -7.16 1.20 -6.46
CA HIS A 38 -8.01 0.06 -6.19
C HIS A 38 -9.27 0.45 -5.43
N LEU A 39 -9.13 1.29 -4.40
CA LEU A 39 -10.23 1.76 -3.56
C LEU A 39 -11.17 2.74 -4.28
N ASN A 40 -10.73 3.31 -5.40
CA ASN A 40 -11.43 4.41 -6.08
C ASN A 40 -11.74 5.57 -5.09
N ARG A 41 -10.77 5.86 -4.22
CA ARG A 41 -10.91 6.85 -3.14
C ARG A 41 -9.54 7.41 -2.78
N SER A 42 -9.39 8.72 -2.88
CA SER A 42 -8.19 9.43 -2.45
C SER A 42 -8.06 9.50 -0.92
N VAL A 43 -6.82 9.63 -0.46
CA VAL A 43 -6.45 9.99 0.92
C VAL A 43 -5.99 11.45 0.97
N PRO A 44 -6.15 12.17 2.09
CA PRO A 44 -6.73 11.71 3.36
C PRO A 44 -8.24 11.44 3.26
N TRP A 45 -8.75 10.54 4.09
CA TRP A 45 -10.19 10.28 4.15
C TRP A 45 -10.84 11.33 5.02
N THR A 46 -12.00 11.80 4.60
CA THR A 46 -12.83 12.72 5.38
C THR A 46 -14.20 12.12 5.71
N ASP A 47 -14.79 12.56 6.81
CA ASP A 47 -16.18 12.31 7.15
C ASP A 47 -17.14 13.27 6.40
N ALA A 48 -18.43 13.26 6.78
CA ALA A 48 -19.44 14.10 6.16
C ALA A 48 -19.23 15.61 6.39
N ASP A 49 -18.54 15.97 7.47
CA ASP A 49 -18.25 17.35 7.86
C ASP A 49 -16.90 17.84 7.31
N GLY A 50 -16.21 16.99 6.53
CA GLY A 50 -14.91 17.30 5.93
C GLY A 50 -13.74 17.12 6.90
N ILE A 51 -13.96 16.50 8.06
CA ILE A 51 -12.92 16.26 9.06
C ILE A 51 -12.13 15.02 8.66
N GLU A 52 -10.80 15.09 8.74
CA GLU A 52 -9.94 13.95 8.45
C GLU A 52 -10.22 12.79 9.41
N VAL A 53 -10.50 11.63 8.85
CA VAL A 53 -10.71 10.38 9.58
C VAL A 53 -9.55 9.42 9.30
N PRO A 54 -9.12 8.66 10.32
CA PRO A 54 -8.01 7.74 10.17
C PRO A 54 -8.34 6.64 9.16
N VAL A 55 -7.35 6.32 8.33
CA VAL A 55 -7.43 5.18 7.41
C VAL A 55 -7.46 3.88 8.22
N PRO A 56 -8.39 2.93 7.93
CA PRO A 56 -8.49 1.67 8.66
C PRO A 56 -7.21 0.84 8.63
N PRO A 57 -6.91 0.08 9.70
CA PRO A 57 -5.72 -0.76 9.77
C PRO A 57 -5.59 -1.76 8.61
N SER A 58 -6.70 -2.26 8.07
CA SER A 58 -6.70 -3.17 6.91
C SER A 58 -6.11 -2.54 5.66
N VAL A 59 -6.38 -1.25 5.42
CA VAL A 59 -5.81 -0.51 4.28
C VAL A 59 -4.32 -0.25 4.52
N LYS A 60 -3.93 0.13 5.75
CA LYS A 60 -2.50 0.25 6.13
C LYS A 60 -1.75 -1.04 5.86
N VAL A 61 -2.27 -2.19 6.31
CA VAL A 61 -1.63 -3.50 6.10
C VAL A 61 -1.59 -3.87 4.63
N ALA A 62 -2.64 -3.59 3.85
CA ALA A 62 -2.63 -3.83 2.41
C ALA A 62 -1.50 -3.05 1.70
N VAL A 63 -1.30 -1.77 2.05
CA VAL A 63 -0.18 -0.96 1.54
C VAL A 63 1.17 -1.58 1.92
N LEU A 64 1.33 -2.03 3.17
CA LEU A 64 2.56 -2.68 3.62
C LEU A 64 2.86 -3.97 2.85
N VAL A 65 1.84 -4.79 2.57
CA VAL A 65 2.00 -6.03 1.78
C VAL A 65 2.43 -5.70 0.35
N ILE A 66 1.80 -4.73 -0.30
CA ILE A 66 2.20 -4.27 -1.65
C ILE A 66 3.64 -3.75 -1.65
N LEU A 67 4.00 -2.96 -0.62
CA LEU A 67 5.38 -2.48 -0.45
C LEU A 67 6.37 -3.64 -0.30
N GLY A 68 6.03 -4.67 0.49
CA GLY A 68 6.84 -5.86 0.65
C GLY A 68 7.14 -6.55 -0.68
N ASP A 69 6.11 -6.69 -1.53
CA ASP A 69 6.24 -7.27 -2.86
C ASP A 69 7.16 -6.42 -3.77
N LEU A 70 6.96 -5.10 -3.79
CA LEU A 70 7.79 -4.14 -4.55
C LEU A 70 9.24 -4.09 -4.06
N TYR A 71 9.46 -4.30 -2.76
CA TYR A 71 10.80 -4.29 -2.17
C TYR A 71 11.56 -5.59 -2.48
N ALA A 72 10.87 -6.73 -2.40
CA ALA A 72 11.44 -8.04 -2.65
C ALA A 72 11.83 -8.27 -4.12
N VAL A 73 11.06 -7.73 -5.07
CA VAL A 73 11.29 -7.90 -6.50
C VAL A 73 11.75 -6.58 -7.12
N ARG A 74 13.06 -6.46 -7.37
CA ARG A 74 13.70 -5.24 -7.92
C ARG A 74 13.91 -5.27 -9.44
N GLU A 75 13.62 -6.41 -10.08
CA GLU A 75 13.80 -6.64 -11.51
C GLU A 75 12.50 -7.19 -12.10
N GLY A 76 12.31 -7.05 -13.41
CA GLY A 76 11.19 -7.68 -14.10
C GLY A 76 11.19 -9.19 -13.88
N ALA A 77 10.04 -9.77 -13.55
CA ALA A 77 9.92 -11.18 -13.22
C ALA A 77 10.50 -12.08 -14.33
N ILE A 78 11.25 -13.11 -13.92
CA ILE A 78 11.90 -14.05 -14.82
C ILE A 78 10.84 -14.88 -15.57
N ILE A 79 11.00 -15.02 -16.88
CA ILE A 79 10.13 -15.85 -17.73
C ILE A 79 10.14 -17.28 -17.18
N GLY A 80 8.98 -17.80 -16.78
CA GLY A 80 8.80 -19.15 -16.23
C GLY A 80 8.62 -19.23 -14.71
N ALA A 81 8.75 -18.12 -13.97
CA ALA A 81 8.37 -18.08 -12.56
C ALA A 81 6.83 -18.05 -12.42
N THR A 82 6.29 -18.95 -11.59
CA THR A 82 4.86 -18.90 -11.21
C THR A 82 4.70 -18.00 -10.00
N HIS A 83 4.14 -16.80 -10.19
CA HIS A 83 3.73 -15.95 -9.07
C HIS A 83 2.34 -16.38 -8.59
N ALA A 84 2.28 -17.01 -7.42
CA ALA A 84 1.01 -17.24 -6.75
C ALA A 84 0.47 -15.89 -6.25
N VAL A 85 -0.62 -15.42 -6.85
CA VAL A 85 -1.27 -14.17 -6.44
C VAL A 85 -1.79 -14.35 -5.02
N ASN A 86 -1.31 -13.51 -4.10
CA ASN A 86 -1.82 -13.49 -2.73
C ASN A 86 -3.15 -12.71 -2.70
N PRO A 87 -4.31 -13.35 -2.45
CA PRO A 87 -5.60 -12.68 -2.48
C PRO A 87 -5.82 -11.76 -1.27
N THR A 88 -4.91 -11.76 -0.29
CA THR A 88 -5.09 -11.04 0.97
C THR A 88 -5.23 -9.53 0.76
N VAL A 89 -4.43 -8.94 -0.14
CA VAL A 89 -4.50 -7.50 -0.44
C VAL A 89 -5.89 -7.12 -0.93
N GLU A 90 -6.41 -7.85 -1.93
CA GLU A 90 -7.75 -7.60 -2.46
C GLU A 90 -8.82 -7.79 -1.39
N ARG A 91 -8.72 -8.85 -0.56
CA ARG A 91 -9.69 -9.12 0.51
C ARG A 91 -9.68 -8.04 1.60
N LEU A 92 -8.53 -7.43 1.87
CA LEU A 92 -8.40 -6.33 2.84
C LEU A 92 -8.96 -5.01 2.29
N LEU A 93 -8.81 -4.75 0.99
CA LEU A 93 -9.27 -3.52 0.35
C LEU A 93 -10.74 -3.57 -0.08
N ALA A 94 -11.26 -4.75 -0.43
CA ALA A 94 -12.60 -4.93 -0.99
C ALA A 94 -13.73 -4.25 -0.20
N PRO A 95 -13.78 -4.29 1.15
CA PRO A 95 -14.86 -3.65 1.91
C PRO A 95 -14.88 -2.12 1.81
N TYR A 96 -13.77 -1.49 1.41
CA TYR A 96 -13.60 -0.05 1.42
C TYR A 96 -13.65 0.58 0.03
N ARG A 97 -13.79 -0.26 -1.01
CA ARG A 97 -13.86 0.18 -2.40
C ARG A 97 -15.16 0.93 -2.68
N ARG A 98 -15.06 2.14 -3.23
CA ARG A 98 -16.23 2.91 -3.68
C ARG A 98 -16.72 2.36 -5.02
N ILE A 99 -17.89 1.74 -5.00
CA ILE A 99 -18.59 1.29 -6.19
C ILE A 99 -19.37 2.49 -6.74
N THR A 100 -18.86 3.09 -7.82
CA THR A 100 -19.62 4.08 -8.59
C THR A 100 -20.48 3.32 -9.59
N PHE A 101 -21.80 3.44 -9.46
CA PHE A 101 -22.73 3.03 -10.51
C PHE A 101 -22.83 4.19 -11.49
N ALA A 102 -22.45 3.94 -12.75
CA ALA A 102 -22.58 4.90 -13.86
C ALA A 102 -24.04 4.99 -14.33
#